data_AF-A0A0F9GZ86-F1
#
_entry.id   AF-A0A0F9GZ86-F1
#
_cell.length_a   1.000
_cell.length_b   1.000
_cell.length_c   1.000
_cell.angle_alpha   90.00
_cell.angle_beta   90.00
_cell.angle_gamma   90.00
#
_symmetry.space_group_name_H-M   'P 1'
#
loop_
_entity.id
_entity.type
_entity.pdbx_description
1 polymer ?
#
loop_
_entity_poly.entity_id
_entity_poly.type
_entity_poly.pdbx_seq_one_letter_code
_entity_poly.pdbx_strand_id
1 'polypeptide(L)'
;MSGRKQKTERKKGRPKKVTEVPVEAPSKVFFEDAVLAFLRSVGQAVGSVKNRPGGAQTLGPDAMYVCAVEALDLARNSRSVPNYISAAAYAVVAAMQAGKAWGLPLRPAPEPEGGKPGSEQPSAPQETPPDDAKRGEE
;
A
#
# COMPACT_ATOMS: atom_id res chain seq x y z
N MET A 1 50.26 -20.86 48.41
CA MET A 1 49.49 -20.44 47.21
C MET A 1 48.34 -19.56 47.67
N SER A 2 48.19 -18.41 47.02
CA SER A 2 47.26 -17.32 47.31
C SER A 2 45.84 -17.66 46.87
N GLY A 3 44.83 -17.25 47.64
CA GLY A 3 43.41 -17.47 47.31
C GLY A 3 42.48 -16.54 48.09
N ARG A 4 42.41 -15.29 47.64
CA ARG A 4 41.60 -14.17 48.16
C ARG A 4 40.20 -14.18 47.50
N LYS A 5 39.21 -13.60 48.21
CA LYS A 5 37.99 -12.92 47.69
C LYS A 5 36.84 -13.82 47.19
N GLN A 6 35.55 -13.47 47.24
CA GLN A 6 34.85 -12.24 47.62
C GLN A 6 33.34 -12.53 47.80
N LYS A 7 32.72 -11.87 48.79
CA LYS A 7 31.27 -11.58 48.88
C LYS A 7 30.79 -10.90 47.59
N THR A 8 29.67 -11.32 47.03
CA THR A 8 28.91 -10.51 46.05
C THR A 8 27.48 -10.32 46.53
N GLU A 9 27.17 -9.05 46.82
CA GLU A 9 25.85 -8.53 47.14
C GLU A 9 24.92 -8.59 45.91
N ARG A 10 23.69 -9.10 46.10
CA ARG A 10 22.62 -8.98 45.10
C ARG A 10 21.93 -7.62 45.25
N LYS A 11 22.11 -6.74 44.27
CA LYS A 11 21.33 -5.50 44.12
C LYS A 11 19.86 -5.82 43.78
N LYS A 12 18.94 -5.32 44.60
CA LYS A 12 17.48 -5.35 44.41
C LYS A 12 17.09 -4.28 43.36
N GLY A 13 16.65 -4.70 42.18
CA GLY A 13 16.17 -3.79 41.13
C GLY A 13 14.82 -3.15 41.50
N ARG A 14 14.68 -1.85 41.28
CA ARG A 14 13.42 -1.09 41.44
C ARG A 14 12.42 -1.47 40.34
N PRO A 15 11.13 -1.61 40.63
CA PRO A 15 10.11 -1.88 39.62
C PRO A 15 9.86 -0.64 38.74
N LYS A 16 9.94 -0.82 37.41
CA LYS A 16 9.52 0.17 36.42
C LYS A 16 7.99 0.31 36.49
N LYS A 17 7.51 1.53 36.67
CA LYS A 17 6.09 1.90 36.60
C LYS A 17 5.64 1.74 35.14
N VAL A 18 4.75 0.78 34.88
CA VAL A 18 4.13 0.58 33.58
C VAL A 18 3.08 1.68 33.42
N THR A 19 3.26 2.54 32.42
CA THR A 19 2.21 3.47 31.99
C THR A 19 1.18 2.65 31.23
N GLU A 20 -0.02 2.48 31.81
CA GLU A 20 -1.15 1.87 31.12
C GLU A 20 -1.51 2.75 29.91
N VAL A 21 -1.33 2.18 28.71
CA VAL A 21 -1.83 2.76 27.47
C VAL A 21 -3.36 2.62 27.51
N PRO A 22 -4.15 3.69 27.28
CA PRO A 22 -5.60 3.59 27.25
C PRO A 22 -5.98 2.55 26.19
N VAL A 23 -6.67 1.50 26.61
CA VAL A 23 -7.28 0.54 25.70
C VAL A 23 -8.40 1.27 24.99
N GLU A 24 -8.12 1.77 23.78
CA GLU A 24 -9.11 2.39 22.90
C GLU A 24 -10.23 1.36 22.68
N ALA A 25 -11.44 1.68 23.14
CA ALA A 25 -12.60 0.83 22.92
C ALA A 25 -12.77 0.57 21.41
N PRO A 26 -13.22 -0.62 20.99
CA PRO A 26 -13.39 -0.91 19.57
C PRO A 26 -14.31 0.15 18.96
N SER A 27 -13.78 0.91 18.00
CA SER A 27 -14.54 1.92 17.29
C SER A 27 -15.73 1.24 16.62
N LYS A 28 -16.94 1.73 16.91
CA LYS A 28 -18.15 1.24 16.25
C LYS A 28 -18.04 1.62 14.77
N VAL A 29 -18.00 0.62 13.90
CA VAL A 29 -18.10 0.81 12.44
C VAL A 29 -19.59 0.87 12.09
N PHE A 30 -20.02 1.96 11.46
CA PHE A 30 -21.40 2.10 11.01
C PHE A 30 -21.60 1.40 9.66
N PHE A 31 -22.85 1.07 9.34
CA PHE A 31 -23.20 0.42 8.08
C PHE A 31 -22.76 1.28 6.88
N GLU A 32 -22.96 2.59 6.98
CA GLU A 32 -22.58 3.57 5.96
C GLU A 32 -21.08 3.55 5.70
N ASP A 33 -20.26 3.44 6.75
CA ASP A 33 -18.80 3.34 6.62
C ASP A 33 -18.41 2.04 5.90
N ALA A 34 -19.10 0.94 6.20
CA ALA A 34 -18.88 -0.35 5.55
C ALA A 34 -19.28 -0.31 4.06
N VAL A 35 -20.40 0.34 3.71
CA VAL A 35 -20.81 0.54 2.32
C VAL A 35 -19.80 1.40 1.57
N LEU A 36 -19.31 2.49 2.18
CA LEU A 36 -18.28 3.33 1.57
C LEU A 36 -16.97 2.56 1.35
N ALA A 37 -16.57 1.71 2.30
CA ALA A 37 -15.42 0.84 2.13
C ALA A 37 -15.62 -0.14 0.95
N PHE A 38 -16.80 -0.75 0.84
CA PHE A 38 -17.13 -1.64 -0.26
C PHE A 38 -17.08 -0.92 -1.63
N LEU A 39 -17.68 0.27 -1.72
CA LEU A 39 -17.64 1.08 -2.94
C LEU A 39 -16.22 1.47 -3.34
N ARG A 40 -15.34 1.76 -2.37
CA ARG A 40 -13.91 2.00 -2.65
C ARG A 40 -13.24 0.77 -3.23
N SER A 41 -13.49 -0.43 -2.70
CA SER A 41 -12.92 -1.68 -3.23
C SER A 41 -13.40 -1.97 -4.65
N VAL A 42 -14.69 -1.77 -4.92
CA VAL A 42 -15.23 -1.87 -6.29
C VAL A 42 -14.56 -0.84 -7.20
N GLY A 43 -14.43 0.40 -6.77
CA GLY A 43 -13.74 1.46 -7.52
C GLY A 43 -12.29 1.12 -7.84
N GLN A 44 -11.55 0.53 -6.89
CA GLN A 44 -10.20 0.03 -7.11
C GLN A 44 -10.17 -1.07 -8.17
N ALA A 45 -11.07 -2.06 -8.08
CA ALA A 45 -11.16 -3.14 -9.07
C ALA A 45 -11.51 -2.62 -10.47
N VAL A 46 -12.44 -1.66 -10.59
CA VAL A 46 -12.74 -0.97 -11.86
C VAL A 46 -11.51 -0.26 -12.40
N GLY A 47 -10.76 0.44 -11.54
CA GLY A 47 -9.48 1.07 -11.90
C GLY A 47 -8.45 0.05 -12.41
N SER A 48 -8.35 -1.12 -11.78
CA SER A 48 -7.49 -2.21 -12.26
C SER A 48 -7.91 -2.72 -13.64
N VAL A 49 -9.22 -2.85 -13.92
CA VAL A 49 -9.72 -3.22 -15.25
C VAL A 49 -9.40 -2.13 -16.28
N LYS A 50 -9.54 -0.85 -15.91
CA LYS A 50 -9.26 0.30 -16.78
C LYS A 50 -7.80 0.37 -17.21
N ASN A 51 -6.88 0.03 -16.31
CA ASN A 51 -5.44 0.07 -16.54
C ASN A 51 -4.86 -1.23 -17.12
N ARG A 52 -5.65 -2.30 -17.23
CA ARG A 52 -5.18 -3.58 -17.78
C ARG A 52 -4.99 -3.47 -19.30
N PRO A 53 -3.84 -3.92 -19.86
CA PRO A 53 -3.66 -4.01 -21.30
C PRO A 53 -4.54 -5.13 -21.86
N GLY A 54 -5.57 -4.76 -22.62
CA GLY A 54 -6.51 -5.71 -23.22
C GLY A 54 -7.44 -6.40 -22.21
N GLY A 55 -8.35 -7.23 -22.72
CA GLY A 55 -9.32 -8.00 -21.93
C GLY A 55 -10.76 -7.77 -22.38
N ALA A 56 -11.72 -8.33 -21.64
CA ALA A 56 -13.15 -8.24 -21.99
C ALA A 56 -13.65 -6.78 -22.15
N GLN A 57 -13.02 -5.83 -21.47
CA GLN A 57 -13.35 -4.41 -21.57
C GLN A 57 -13.06 -3.81 -22.95
N THR A 58 -12.27 -4.46 -23.81
CA THR A 58 -12.06 -4.03 -25.19
C THR A 58 -13.10 -4.59 -26.15
N LEU A 59 -13.91 -5.56 -25.71
CA LEU A 59 -14.92 -6.24 -26.52
C LEU A 59 -16.32 -5.63 -26.35
N GLY A 60 -16.46 -4.64 -25.46
CA GLY A 60 -17.70 -3.90 -25.24
C GLY A 60 -18.52 -4.39 -24.04
N PRO A 61 -19.70 -3.77 -23.82
CA PRO A 61 -20.47 -3.94 -22.60
C PRO A 61 -20.98 -5.38 -22.42
N ASP A 62 -21.30 -6.09 -23.51
CA ASP A 62 -21.81 -7.46 -23.44
C ASP A 62 -20.76 -8.45 -22.93
N ALA A 63 -19.50 -8.28 -23.34
CA ALA A 63 -18.41 -9.10 -22.83
C ALA A 63 -18.19 -8.87 -21.32
N MET A 64 -18.33 -7.62 -20.86
CA MET A 64 -18.25 -7.29 -19.44
C MET A 64 -19.44 -7.82 -18.65
N TYR A 65 -20.64 -7.84 -19.24
CA TYR A 65 -21.81 -8.48 -18.64
C TYR A 65 -21.58 -9.98 -18.43
N VAL A 66 -21.05 -10.69 -19.43
CA VAL A 66 -20.71 -12.13 -19.30
C VAL A 66 -19.72 -12.33 -18.16
N CYS A 67 -18.62 -11.56 -18.11
CA CYS A 67 -17.66 -11.64 -17.00
C CYS A 67 -18.31 -11.39 -15.63
N ALA A 68 -19.26 -10.45 -15.54
CA ALA A 68 -19.97 -10.17 -14.30
C ALA A 68 -20.82 -11.36 -13.83
N VAL A 69 -21.55 -12.01 -14.74
CA VAL A 69 -22.39 -13.17 -14.42
C VAL A 69 -21.54 -14.36 -14.01
N GLU A 70 -20.46 -14.66 -14.73
CA GLU A 70 -19.55 -15.77 -14.38
C GLU A 70 -18.87 -15.54 -13.04
N ALA A 71 -18.39 -14.31 -12.78
CA ALA A 71 -17.78 -13.96 -11.51
C ALA A 71 -18.79 -14.02 -10.35
N LEU A 72 -20.06 -13.67 -10.60
CA LEU A 72 -21.12 -13.76 -9.61
C LEU A 72 -21.47 -15.21 -9.28
N ASP A 73 -21.52 -16.09 -10.28
CA ASP A 73 -21.74 -17.52 -10.05
C ASP A 73 -20.59 -18.12 -9.23
N LEU A 74 -19.35 -17.79 -9.58
CA LEU A 74 -18.17 -18.17 -8.81
C LEU A 74 -18.26 -17.64 -7.36
N ALA A 75 -18.70 -16.39 -7.16
CA ALA A 75 -18.86 -15.78 -5.85
C ALA A 75 -19.94 -16.47 -5.00
N ARG A 76 -21.05 -16.85 -5.63
CA ARG A 76 -22.14 -17.60 -4.98
C ARG A 76 -21.64 -18.97 -4.51
N ASN A 77 -20.87 -19.65 -5.35
CA ASN A 77 -20.36 -20.99 -5.06
C ASN A 77 -19.26 -20.97 -3.99
N SER A 78 -18.35 -20.01 -4.03
CA SER A 78 -17.23 -19.91 -3.08
C SER A 78 -17.55 -19.10 -1.82
N ARG A 79 -18.65 -18.34 -1.81
CA ARG A 79 -19.01 -17.35 -0.77
C ARG A 79 -17.88 -16.34 -0.49
N SER A 80 -17.07 -16.04 -1.51
CA SER A 80 -15.90 -15.16 -1.41
C SER A 80 -16.28 -13.70 -1.67
N VAL A 81 -16.04 -12.82 -0.69
CA VAL A 81 -16.24 -11.36 -0.82
C VAL A 81 -15.44 -10.77 -2.00
N PRO A 82 -14.14 -11.10 -2.21
CA PRO A 82 -13.40 -10.67 -3.40
C PRO A 82 -14.08 -10.99 -4.74
N ASN A 83 -14.76 -12.13 -4.84
CA ASN A 83 -15.45 -12.52 -6.07
C ASN A 83 -16.72 -11.68 -6.28
N TYR A 84 -17.46 -11.35 -5.21
CA TYR A 84 -18.58 -10.41 -5.30
C TYR A 84 -18.13 -9.00 -5.72
N ILE A 85 -16.99 -8.53 -5.19
CA ILE A 85 -16.39 -7.25 -5.59
C ILE A 85 -16.02 -7.27 -7.07
N SER A 86 -15.42 -8.37 -7.55
CA SER A 86 -15.03 -8.52 -8.96
C SER A 86 -16.25 -8.53 -9.89
N ALA A 87 -17.30 -9.27 -9.52
CA ALA A 87 -18.57 -9.29 -10.26
C ALA A 87 -19.21 -7.90 -10.34
N ALA A 88 -19.27 -7.19 -9.21
CA ALA A 88 -19.77 -5.81 -9.16
C ALA A 88 -18.93 -4.86 -10.02
N ALA A 89 -17.60 -4.98 -9.99
CA ALA A 89 -16.71 -4.19 -10.81
C ALA A 89 -16.98 -4.41 -12.31
N TYR A 90 -17.13 -5.66 -12.76
CA TYR A 90 -17.46 -5.96 -14.16
C TYR A 90 -18.81 -5.39 -14.58
N ALA A 91 -19.83 -5.47 -13.71
CA ALA A 91 -21.13 -4.86 -13.97
C ALA A 91 -21.03 -3.32 -14.10
N VAL A 92 -20.24 -2.67 -13.24
CA VAL A 92 -19.98 -1.22 -13.32
C VAL A 92 -19.27 -0.86 -14.63
N VAL A 93 -18.25 -1.62 -15.03
CA VAL A 93 -17.55 -1.39 -16.31
C VAL A 93 -18.53 -1.54 -17.48
N ALA A 94 -19.37 -2.57 -17.50
CA ALA A 94 -20.40 -2.75 -18.53
C ALA A 94 -21.34 -1.53 -18.61
N ALA A 95 -21.83 -1.06 -17.46
CA ALA A 95 -22.68 0.12 -17.38
C ALA A 95 -21.97 1.40 -17.87
N MET A 96 -20.69 1.59 -17.49
CA MET A 96 -19.88 2.72 -17.95
C MET A 96 -19.64 2.68 -19.47
N GLN A 97 -19.49 1.49 -20.06
CA GLN A 97 -19.34 1.34 -21.50
C GLN A 97 -20.63 1.62 -22.24
N ALA A 98 -21.76 1.07 -21.77
CA ALA A 98 -23.09 1.35 -22.33
C ALA A 98 -23.43 2.86 -22.23
N GLY A 99 -23.08 3.48 -21.10
CA GLY A 99 -23.27 4.92 -20.85
C GLY A 99 -22.18 5.81 -21.44
N LYS A 100 -21.22 5.29 -22.22
CA LYS A 100 -20.08 6.02 -22.80
C LYS A 100 -19.16 6.75 -21.81
N ALA A 101 -19.32 6.52 -20.50
CA ALA A 101 -18.47 7.06 -19.45
C ALA A 101 -17.10 6.36 -19.38
N TRP A 102 -16.96 5.16 -19.95
CA TRP A 102 -15.69 4.42 -19.95
C TRP A 102 -14.56 5.17 -20.66
N GLY A 103 -14.87 6.03 -21.63
CA GLY A 103 -13.88 6.81 -22.38
C GLY A 103 -13.37 8.06 -21.65
N LEU A 104 -13.97 8.43 -20.50
CA LEU A 104 -13.57 9.64 -19.77
C LEU A 104 -12.12 9.54 -19.27
N PRO A 105 -11.37 10.65 -19.26
CA PRO A 105 -10.00 10.67 -18.78
C PRO A 105 -9.95 10.38 -17.28
N LEU A 106 -8.90 9.67 -16.87
CA LEU A 106 -8.59 9.51 -15.45
C LEU A 106 -8.15 10.87 -14.90
N ARG A 107 -8.61 11.19 -13.68
CA ARG A 107 -8.09 12.37 -12.97
C ARG A 107 -6.58 12.17 -12.76
N PRO A 108 -5.75 13.20 -12.98
CA PRO A 108 -4.33 13.13 -12.63
C PRO A 108 -4.17 12.70 -11.17
N ALA A 109 -3.15 11.90 -10.88
CA ALA A 109 -2.79 11.63 -9.50
C ALA A 109 -2.54 12.98 -8.79
N PRO A 110 -3.02 13.17 -7.55
CA PRO A 110 -2.67 14.37 -6.79
C PRO A 110 -1.15 14.48 -6.74
N GLU A 111 -0.61 15.64 -7.12
CA GLU A 111 0.82 15.89 -6.98
C GLU A 111 1.20 15.66 -5.51
N PRO A 112 2.31 14.94 -5.24
CA PRO A 112 2.78 14.82 -3.87
C PRO A 112 3.05 16.24 -3.37
N GLU A 113 2.31 16.68 -2.36
CA GLU A 113 2.63 17.93 -1.67
C GLU A 113 4.07 17.82 -1.21
N GLY A 114 4.96 18.55 -1.90
CA GLY A 114 6.37 18.56 -1.64
C GLY A 114 6.59 19.02 -0.20
N GLY A 115 6.87 18.04 0.67
CA GLY A 115 7.61 18.30 1.89
C GLY A 115 8.89 19.01 1.44
N LYS A 116 8.96 20.31 1.70
CA LYS A 116 10.19 21.10 1.55
C LYS A 116 11.32 20.31 2.21
N PRO A 117 12.40 19.95 1.50
CA PRO A 117 13.60 19.52 2.18
C PRO A 117 14.10 20.75 2.94
N GLY A 118 13.91 20.72 4.27
CA GLY A 118 14.57 21.62 5.17
C GLY A 118 16.07 21.51 4.93
N SER A 119 16.65 22.65 4.59
CA SER A 119 18.07 22.96 4.59
C SER A 119 18.82 22.23 5.71
N GLU A 120 19.73 21.33 5.33
CA GLU A 120 21.02 21.18 5.99
C GLU A 120 21.96 20.49 4.99
N GLN A 121 22.79 21.33 4.39
CA GLN A 121 23.90 21.00 3.52
C GLN A 121 25.11 20.68 4.42
N PRO A 122 25.64 19.44 4.43
CA PRO A 122 27.02 19.22 4.84
C PRO A 122 27.90 19.42 3.60
N SER A 123 28.72 20.45 3.66
CA SER A 123 29.71 20.85 2.67
C SER A 123 30.56 19.68 2.16
N ALA A 124 30.77 19.64 0.85
CA ALA A 124 31.67 18.72 0.17
C ALA A 124 33.10 18.79 0.75
N PRO A 125 33.75 17.66 1.03
CA PRO A 125 35.20 17.63 1.22
C PRO A 125 35.91 17.78 -0.12
N GLN A 126 36.83 18.74 -0.14
CA GLN A 126 37.71 19.16 -1.22
C GLN A 126 38.53 18.00 -1.81
N GLU A 127 38.73 18.04 -3.12
CA GLU A 127 39.79 17.32 -3.82
C GLU A 127 41.16 17.75 -3.26
N THR A 128 41.93 16.79 -2.77
CA THR A 128 43.39 16.93 -2.61
C THR A 128 44.08 15.95 -3.54
N PRO A 129 44.99 16.41 -4.42
CA PRO A 129 45.85 15.51 -5.18
C PRO A 129 47.04 15.09 -4.31
N PRO A 130 47.55 13.87 -4.47
CA PRO A 130 48.94 13.59 -4.17
C PRO A 130 49.71 13.38 -5.48
N ASP A 131 50.68 14.29 -5.62
CA ASP A 131 51.85 14.23 -6.48
C ASP A 131 52.79 13.08 -6.08
N ASP A 132 53.77 12.85 -6.95
CA ASP A 132 55.01 12.07 -6.78
C ASP A 132 55.03 10.54 -7.01
N ALA A 133 55.42 10.21 -8.25
CA ALA A 133 56.79 9.77 -8.58
C ALA A 133 57.18 8.27 -8.62
N LYS A 134 57.58 7.92 -9.85
CA LYS A 134 58.76 7.12 -10.27
C LYS A 134 58.79 5.61 -10.06
N ARG A 135 58.67 4.89 -11.19
CA ARG A 135 59.66 3.98 -11.83
C ARG A 135 58.87 3.17 -12.86
N GLY A 136 59.19 3.09 -14.14
CA GLY A 136 60.47 3.20 -14.83
C GLY A 136 60.61 1.94 -15.68
N GLU A 137 60.85 2.14 -16.98
CA GLU A 137 61.45 1.19 -17.95
C GLU A 137 60.61 -0.07 -18.25
N GLU A 138 60.49 -0.58 -19.47
CA GLU A 138 60.95 -0.31 -20.84
C GLU A 138 60.05 -1.15 -21.76
#